data_AF-Q482H6-F1
#
_entry.id   AF-Q482H6-F1
#
_cell.length_a   1.000
_cell.length_b   1.000
_cell.length_c   1.000
_cell.angle_alpha   90.00
_cell.angle_beta   90.00
_cell.angle_gamma   90.00
#
_symmetry.space_group_name_H-M   'P 1'
#
loop_
_entity.id
_entity.type
_entity.pdbx_description
1 polymer ?
#
loop_
_entity_poly.entity_id
_entity_poly.type
_entity_poly.pdbx_seq_one_letter_code
_entity_poly.pdbx_strand_id
1 'polypeptide(L)'
;MQNNKTVNIAAATKSWLLLIALSVIAIYLPEFIDHRSFYTIAALVIVVIKGQQIVDIFMELNNAPKFWRLLFLSYITLLPLIISVIYLT
;
A
#
# COMPACT_ATOMS: atom_id res chain seq x y z
N MET A 1 -7.62 18.44 -30.02
CA MET A 1 -6.17 18.29 -29.81
C MET A 1 -5.93 17.58 -28.48
N GLN A 2 -5.26 16.41 -28.55
CA GLN A 2 -4.68 15.57 -27.47
C GLN A 2 -5.64 15.02 -26.39
N ASN A 3 -6.27 13.89 -26.69
CA ASN A 3 -5.82 12.52 -26.33
C ASN A 3 -6.24 12.13 -24.89
N ASN A 4 -7.51 11.75 -24.77
CA ASN A 4 -8.00 10.62 -23.99
C ASN A 4 -6.87 9.84 -23.30
N LYS A 5 -6.59 10.23 -22.06
CA LYS A 5 -5.80 9.44 -21.11
C LYS A 5 -6.53 8.12 -20.94
N THR A 6 -6.16 7.12 -21.73
CA THR A 6 -6.55 5.74 -21.49
C THR A 6 -5.82 5.34 -20.22
N VAL A 7 -6.49 5.55 -19.07
CA VAL A 7 -6.15 4.86 -17.83
C VAL A 7 -5.83 3.42 -18.25
N ASN A 8 -4.66 2.93 -17.89
CA ASN A 8 -4.24 1.60 -18.31
C ASN A 8 -5.05 0.59 -17.49
N ILE A 9 -6.30 0.33 -17.89
CA ILE A 9 -7.31 -0.42 -17.13
C ILE A 9 -6.73 -1.78 -16.73
N ALA A 10 -5.92 -2.41 -17.59
CA ALA A 10 -5.24 -3.66 -17.28
C ALA A 10 -4.29 -3.55 -16.06
N ALA A 11 -3.55 -2.44 -15.91
CA ALA A 11 -2.68 -2.20 -14.76
C ALA A 11 -3.50 -1.95 -13.48
N ALA A 12 -4.59 -1.18 -13.59
CA ALA A 12 -5.52 -0.95 -12.48
C ALA A 12 -6.22 -2.25 -12.03
N THR A 13 -6.69 -3.08 -12.97
CA THR A 13 -7.29 -4.38 -12.67
C THR A 13 -6.29 -5.35 -12.03
N LYS A 14 -5.04 -5.38 -12.51
CA LYS A 14 -3.98 -6.20 -11.88
C LYS A 14 -3.68 -5.73 -10.45
N SER A 15 -3.60 -4.42 -10.23
CA SER A 15 -3.41 -3.87 -8.88
C SER A 15 -4.61 -4.15 -7.98
N TRP A 16 -5.82 -4.05 -8.51
CA TRP A 16 -7.04 -4.36 -7.79
C TRP A 16 -7.09 -5.82 -7.35
N LEU A 17 -6.75 -6.74 -8.25
CA LEU A 17 -6.69 -8.17 -7.95
C LEU A 17 -5.60 -8.46 -6.91
N LEU A 18 -4.46 -7.78 -6.99
CA LEU A 18 -3.40 -7.88 -5.99
C LEU A 18 -3.84 -7.32 -4.62
N LEU A 19 -4.58 -6.22 -4.58
CA LEU A 19 -5.15 -5.67 -3.34
C LEU A 19 -6.14 -6.64 -2.68
N ILE A 20 -6.95 -7.34 -3.49
CA ILE A 20 -7.85 -8.39 -2.99
C ILE A 20 -7.03 -9.53 -2.39
N ALA A 21 -6.03 -10.05 -3.11
CA ALA A 21 -5.16 -11.12 -2.62
C ALA A 21 -4.45 -10.70 -1.32
N LEU A 22 -3.90 -9.49 -1.25
CA LEU A 22 -3.25 -8.97 -0.06
C LEU A 22 -4.23 -8.78 1.11
N SER A 23 -5.52 -8.56 0.84
CA SER A 23 -6.55 -8.47 1.88
C SER A 23 -6.96 -9.82 2.42
N VAL A 24 -7.09 -10.82 1.54
CA VAL A 24 -7.32 -12.22 1.97
C VAL A 24 -6.15 -12.69 2.83
N ILE A 25 -4.91 -12.48 2.39
CA ILE A 25 -3.71 -12.82 3.16
C ILE A 25 -3.69 -12.11 4.52
N ALA A 26 -4.07 -10.82 4.57
CA ALA A 26 -4.11 -10.07 5.82
C ALA A 26 -5.10 -10.63 6.85
N ILE A 27 -6.24 -11.16 6.40
CA ILE A 27 -7.27 -11.75 7.27
C ILE A 27 -6.78 -13.06 7.88
N TYR A 28 -6.07 -13.88 7.11
CA TYR A 28 -5.52 -15.16 7.58
C TYR A 28 -4.19 -15.01 8.34
N LEU A 29 -3.53 -13.87 8.22
CA LEU A 29 -2.25 -13.59 8.88
C LEU A 29 -2.19 -13.86 10.40
N PRO A 30 -3.22 -13.52 11.21
CA PRO A 30 -3.22 -13.80 12.64
C PRO A 30 -3.30 -15.30 12.95
N GLU A 31 -3.84 -16.11 12.04
CA GLU A 31 -4.02 -17.56 12.23
C GLU A 31 -2.71 -18.34 12.00
N PHE A 32 -1.78 -17.77 11.22
CA PHE A 32 -0.47 -18.36 10.94
C PHE A 32 0.66 -17.82 11.83
N ILE A 33 0.47 -16.69 12.52
CA ILE A 33 1.50 -16.03 13.32
C ILE A 33 1.03 -15.85 14.76
N ASP A 34 1.45 -16.77 15.63
CA ASP A 34 1.15 -16.71 17.08
C ASP A 34 1.93 -15.60 17.81
N HIS A 35 3.07 -15.17 17.25
CA HIS A 35 3.91 -14.14 17.87
C HIS A 35 3.38 -12.74 17.57
N ARG A 36 2.86 -12.05 18.60
CA ARG A 36 2.31 -10.69 18.51
C ARG A 36 3.23 -9.70 17.78
N SER A 37 4.54 -9.73 18.03
CA SER A 37 5.50 -8.85 17.37
C SER A 37 5.64 -9.13 15.86
N PHE A 38 5.66 -10.40 15.46
CA PHE A 38 5.71 -10.78 14.05
C PHE A 38 4.40 -10.43 13.32
N TYR A 39 3.26 -10.62 13.98
CA TYR A 39 1.96 -10.23 13.44
C TYR A 39 1.92 -8.73 13.15
N THR A 40 2.33 -7.90 14.11
CA THR A 40 2.37 -6.45 13.94
C THR A 40 3.27 -6.03 12.77
N ILE A 41 4.49 -6.60 12.68
CA ILE A 41 5.41 -6.31 11.58
C ILE A 41 4.79 -6.71 10.23
N ALA A 42 4.22 -7.91 10.13
CA ALA A 42 3.63 -8.41 8.89
C ALA A 42 2.41 -7.58 8.46
N ALA A 43 1.54 -7.18 9.41
CA ALA A 43 0.41 -6.30 9.14
C ALA A 43 0.88 -4.92 8.62
N LEU A 44 1.94 -4.37 9.21
CA LEU A 44 2.50 -3.07 8.79
C LEU A 44 3.10 -3.14 7.39
N VAL A 45 3.80 -4.22 7.04
CA VAL A 45 4.30 -4.46 5.68
C VAL A 45 3.15 -4.50 4.66
N ILE A 46 2.06 -5.22 4.98
CA ILE A 46 0.88 -5.28 4.11
C ILE A 46 0.26 -3.90 3.92
N VAL A 47 0.14 -3.10 4.99
CA VAL A 47 -0.39 -1.72 4.91
C VAL A 47 0.48 -0.84 4.02
N VAL A 48 1.81 -0.90 4.16
CA VAL A 48 2.75 -0.15 3.31
C VAL A 48 2.57 -0.53 1.84
N ILE A 49 2.52 -1.83 1.52
CA ILE A 49 2.37 -2.33 0.14
C ILE A 49 1.04 -1.87 -0.45
N LYS A 50 -0.07 -2.01 0.28
CA LYS A 50 -1.39 -1.54 -0.16
C LYS A 50 -1.39 -0.04 -0.41
N GLY A 51 -0.78 0.74 0.48
CA GLY A 51 -0.69 2.19 0.35
C GLY A 51 0.09 2.60 -0.90
N GLN A 52 1.25 1.99 -1.15
CA GLN A 52 2.05 2.27 -2.34
C GLN A 52 1.27 1.95 -3.63
N GLN A 53 0.57 0.82 -3.69
CA GLN A 53 -0.24 0.46 -4.85
C GLN A 53 -1.37 1.45 -5.11
N ILE A 54 -2.05 1.92 -4.06
CA ILE A 54 -3.13 2.90 -4.20
C ILE A 54 -2.58 4.23 -4.73
N VAL A 55 -1.47 4.73 -4.19
CA VAL A 55 -0.89 6.02 -4.61
C VAL A 55 -0.32 5.96 -6.04
N ASP A 56 0.41 4.89 -6.39
CA ASP A 56 1.03 4.82 -7.71
C ASP A 56 0.04 4.47 -8.83
N ILE A 57 -0.91 3.55 -8.58
CA ILE A 57 -1.78 2.99 -9.65
C ILE A 57 -3.16 3.63 -9.66
N PHE A 58 -3.80 3.83 -8.51
CA PHE A 58 -5.17 4.37 -8.46
C PHE A 58 -5.19 5.89 -8.45
N MET A 59 -4.24 6.51 -7.77
CA MET A 59 -4.14 7.96 -7.67
C MET A 59 -3.41 8.58 -8.86
N GLU A 60 -2.91 7.75 -9.80
CA GLU A 60 -2.13 8.12 -10.99
C GLU A 60 -1.02 9.14 -10.70
N LEU A 61 -0.45 9.13 -9.48
CA LEU A 61 0.56 10.12 -9.08
C LEU A 61 1.86 9.99 -9.86
N ASN A 62 2.01 8.95 -10.68
CA ASN A 62 3.07 8.84 -11.67
C ASN A 62 3.04 9.97 -12.72
N ASN A 63 1.86 10.55 -12.98
CA ASN A 63 1.68 11.72 -13.85
C ASN A 63 1.65 13.05 -13.08
N ALA A 64 1.69 13.02 -11.75
CA ALA A 64 1.58 14.20 -10.90
C ALA A 64 2.96 14.78 -10.53
N PRO A 65 3.05 16.07 -10.15
CA PRO A 65 4.30 16.70 -9.73
C PRO A 65 4.98 15.90 -8.61
N LYS A 66 6.30 15.71 -8.72
CA LYS A 66 7.12 14.89 -7.79
C LYS A 66 6.91 15.24 -6.30
N PHE A 67 6.54 16.49 -6.00
CA PHE A 67 6.25 16.96 -4.64
C PHE A 67 5.06 16.24 -4.01
N TRP A 68 3.96 16.07 -4.75
CA TRP A 68 2.78 15.35 -4.27
C TRP A 68 3.06 13.86 -4.09
N ARG A 69 3.84 13.26 -5.02
CA ARG A 69 4.23 11.86 -4.92
C ARG A 69 5.03 11.60 -3.65
N LEU A 70 5.98 12.49 -3.36
CA LEU A 70 6.81 12.39 -2.17
C LEU A 70 5.98 12.58 -0.89
N LEU A 71 5.05 13.53 -0.86
CA LEU A 71 4.23 13.82 0.32
C LEU A 71 3.35 12.63 0.72
N PHE A 72 2.65 12.02 -0.26
CA PHE A 72 1.80 10.85 -0.02
C PHE A 72 2.61 9.59 0.32
N LEU A 73 3.74 9.36 -0.36
CA LEU A 73 4.60 8.21 -0.10
C LEU A 73 5.30 8.32 1.25
N SER A 74 5.69 9.54 1.64
CA SER A 74 6.20 9.86 2.98
C SER A 74 5.17 9.51 4.04
N TYR A 75 3.92 9.98 3.90
CA TYR A 75 2.85 9.68 4.84
C TYR A 75 2.61 8.17 5.02
N ILE A 76 2.53 7.43 3.92
CA ILE A 76 2.31 5.97 3.91
C ILE A 76 3.47 5.20 4.55
N THR A 77 4.67 5.78 4.60
CA THR A 77 5.85 5.15 5.21
C THR A 77 6.04 5.59 6.66
N LEU A 78 5.81 6.87 6.96
CA LEU A 78 5.97 7.45 8.30
C LEU A 78 4.99 6.85 9.31
N LEU A 79 3.73 6.67 8.92
CA LEU A 79 2.71 6.12 9.82
C LEU A 79 3.03 4.70 10.28
N PRO A 80 3.28 3.73 9.39
CA PRO A 80 3.64 2.38 9.79
C PRO A 80 4.95 2.33 10.58
N LEU A 81 5.89 3.23 10.30
CA LEU A 81 7.15 3.35 11.03
C LEU A 81 6.92 3.81 12.48
N ILE A 82 6.10 4.85 12.68
CA ILE A 82 5.74 5.32 14.03
C ILE A 82 5.00 4.22 14.80
N ILE A 83 4.05 3.54 14.16
CA ILE A 83 3.30 2.43 14.79
C ILE A 83 4.24 1.28 15.14
N SER A 84 5.20 0.95 14.27
CA SER A 84 6.23 -0.08 14.54
C SER A 84 7.02 0.27 15.80
N VAL A 85 7.48 1.51 15.91
CA VAL A 85 8.26 1.97 17.07
C VAL A 85 7.43 1.82 18.35
N ILE A 86 6.19 2.31 18.38
CA ILE A 86 5.33 2.26 19.56
C ILE A 86 5.00 0.82 19.99
N TYR A 87 4.80 -0.07 19.04
CA TYR A 87 4.35 -1.44 19.34
C TYR A 87 5.49 -2.43 19.58
N LEU A 88 6.72 -2.07 19.18
CA LEU A 88 7.92 -2.90 19.33
C LEU A 88 8.88 -2.39 20.43
N THR A 89 8.64 -1.20 20.97
CA THR A 89 9.26 -0.73 22.23
C THR A 89 8.46 -1.19 23.44
#